data_AF-A0A2G5U6D5-F1
#
_entry.id   AF-A0A2G5U6D5-F1
#
_cell.length_a   1.000
_cell.length_b   1.000
_cell.length_c   1.000
_cell.angle_alpha   90.00
_cell.angle_beta   90.00
_cell.angle_gamma   90.00
#
_symmetry.space_group_name_H-M   'P 1'
#
loop_
_entity.id
_entity.type
_entity.pdbx_description
1 polymer ?
#
loop_
_entity_poly.entity_id
_entity_poly.type
_entity_poly.pdbx_seq_one_letter_code
_entity_poly.pdbx_strand_id
1 'polypeptide(L)' 'MLLKHNGDLTVDTIIKIARIMRPRSMAKKLEGTVKEILGTAQSVGCTIDGQHPHDIIESIANGEIEIPAQ' A
#
# COMPACT_ATOMS: atom_id res chain seq x y z
N MET A 1 -15.55 6.54 -20.63
CA MET A 1 -14.10 6.58 -20.90
C MET A 1 -13.43 6.03 -19.65
N LEU A 2 -13.17 4.71 -19.61
CA LEU A 2 -12.47 4.09 -18.49
C LEU A 2 -11.03 4.59 -18.56
N LEU A 3 -10.68 5.51 -17.66
CA LEU A 3 -9.31 5.95 -17.45
C LEU A 3 -8.52 4.71 -17.03
N LYS A 4 -7.82 4.09 -17.98
CA LYS A 4 -6.87 3.03 -17.70
C LYS A 4 -5.69 3.69 -16.99
N HIS A 5 -5.76 3.79 -15.66
CA HIS A 5 -4.56 3.95 -14.86
C HIS A 5 -3.78 2.64 -14.99
N ASN A 6 -2.94 2.53 -16.02
CA ASN A 6 -1.81 1.60 -16.01
C ASN A 6 -0.76 2.15 -15.02
N GLY A 7 -1.15 2.29 -13.76
CA GLY A 7 -0.35 2.82 -12.68
C GLY A 7 0.07 1.66 -11.79
N ASP A 8 0.87 0.75 -12.32
CA ASP A 8 1.50 -0.26 -11.48
C ASP A 8 2.57 0.41 -10.62
N LEU A 9 2.43 0.27 -9.31
CA LEU A 9 3.38 0.80 -8.35
C LEU A 9 4.14 -0.35 -7.71
N THR A 10 5.38 -0.12 -7.30
CA THR A 10 6.10 -1.15 -6.53
C THR A 10 5.79 -1.03 -5.05
N VAL A 11 5.86 -2.14 -4.31
CA VAL A 11 5.73 -2.16 -2.84
C VAL A 11 6.72 -1.21 -2.18
N ASP A 12 7.95 -1.08 -2.72
CA ASP A 12 8.94 -0.11 -2.24
C ASP A 12 8.45 1.34 -2.35
N THR A 13 7.78 1.68 -3.46
CA THR A 13 7.18 3.00 -3.64
C THR A 13 6.09 3.26 -2.61
N ILE A 14 5.25 2.26 -2.33
CA ILE A 14 4.22 2.35 -1.30
C ILE A 14 4.84 2.55 0.08
N ILE A 15 5.91 1.82 0.42
CA ILE A 15 6.63 1.98 1.71
C ILE A 15 7.22 3.38 1.82
N LYS A 16 7.81 3.92 0.75
CA LYS A 16 8.33 5.30 0.73
C LYS A 16 7.22 6.33 0.95
N ILE A 17 6.08 6.18 0.28
CA ILE A 17 4.91 7.06 0.48
C ILE A 17 4.39 6.94 1.91
N ALA A 18 4.30 5.72 2.44
CA ALA A 18 3.87 5.48 3.81
C ALA A 18 4.81 6.13 4.84
N ARG A 19 6.13 6.14 4.60
CA ARG A 19 7.10 6.88 5.43
C ARG A 19 6.87 8.39 5.39
N ILE A 20 6.60 8.96 4.21
CA ILE A 20 6.29 10.39 4.06
C ILE A 20 4.95 10.73 4.74
N MET A 21 3.98 9.82 4.71
CA MET A 21 2.67 10.01 5.31
C MET A 21 2.61 9.63 6.80
N ARG A 22 3.66 8.98 7.33
CA ARG A 22 3.75 8.55 8.72
C ARG A 22 3.42 9.62 9.76
N PRO A 23 3.92 10.87 9.70
CA PRO A 23 3.56 11.91 10.67
C PRO A 23 2.08 12.34 10.62
N ARG A 24 1.37 12.03 9.53
CA ARG A 24 -0.06 12.31 9.37
C ARG A 24 -0.96 11.11 9.65
N SER A 25 -0.39 9.91 9.72
CA SER A 25 -1.11 8.68 10.00
C SER A 25 -1.19 8.43 11.50
N MET A 26 -2.38 8.04 11.97
CA MET A 26 -2.62 7.68 13.38
C MET A 26 -2.28 6.21 13.68
N ALA A 27 -1.74 5.47 12.71
CA ALA A 27 -1.44 4.06 12.88
C ALA A 27 -0.30 3.83 13.89
N LYS A 28 -0.38 2.77 14.69
CA LYS A 28 0.66 2.43 15.69
C LYS A 28 1.98 1.96 15.06
N LYS A 29 1.92 1.31 13.90
CA LYS A 29 3.08 0.78 13.14
C LYS A 29 3.06 1.30 11.70
N LEU A 30 4.23 1.33 11.04
CA LEU A 30 4.33 1.69 9.61
C LEU A 30 3.45 0.79 8.75
N GLU A 31 3.32 -0.50 9.10
CA GLU A 31 2.40 -1.45 8.49
C GLU A 31 0.96 -0.91 8.38
N GLY A 32 0.45 -0.26 9.42
CA GLY A 32 -0.89 0.31 9.39
C GLY A 32 -0.98 1.47 8.41
N THR A 33 0.05 2.31 8.34
CA THR A 33 0.12 3.38 7.33
C THR A 33 0.20 2.82 5.92
N VAL A 34 0.98 1.75 5.69
CA VAL A 34 1.05 1.07 4.39
C VAL A 34 -0.32 0.53 3.97
N LYS A 35 -1.07 -0.09 4.89
CA LYS A 35 -2.44 -0.57 4.64
C LYS A 35 -3.39 0.57 4.26
N GLU A 36 -3.27 1.75 4.87
CA GLU A 36 -4.05 2.94 4.51
C GLU A 36 -3.76 3.41 3.07
N ILE A 37 -2.48 3.45 2.67
CA ILE A 37 -2.08 3.83 1.30
C ILE A 37 -2.61 2.80 0.29
N LEU A 38 -2.49 1.50 0.59
CA LEU A 38 -2.98 0.42 -0.27
C LEU A 38 -4.51 0.47 -0.44
N GLY A 39 -5.27 0.80 0.61
CA GLY A 39 -6.72 1.03 0.51
C GLY A 39 -7.09 2.20 -0.41
N THR A 40 -6.24 3.23 -0.44
CA THR A 40 -6.40 4.34 -1.40
C THR A 40 -6.10 3.87 -2.82
N ALA A 41 -5.03 3.11 -3.03
CA ALA A 41 -4.67 2.53 -4.34
C ALA A 41 -5.76 1.61 -4.90
N GLN A 42 -6.43 0.84 -4.05
CA GLN A 42 -7.61 0.04 -4.40
C GLN A 42 -8.74 0.90 -4.96
N SER A 43 -9.07 2.00 -4.29
CA SER A 43 -10.15 2.90 -4.69
C SER A 43 -9.84 3.63 -6.01
N VAL A 44 -8.56 3.87 -6.30
CA VAL A 44 -8.09 4.47 -7.56
C VAL A 44 -8.06 3.45 -8.70
N GLY A 45 -7.97 2.15 -8.38
CA GLY A 45 -7.86 1.07 -9.37
C GLY A 45 -6.44 0.84 -9.87
N CYS A 46 -5.42 1.10 -9.04
CA CYS A 46 -4.03 0.80 -9.34
C CYS A 46 -3.67 -0.63 -8.92
N THR A 47 -2.71 -1.24 -9.61
CA THR A 47 -2.07 -2.49 -9.18
C THR A 47 -0.74 -2.19 -8.48
N ILE A 48 -0.28 -3.14 -7.66
CA ILE A 48 1.02 -3.06 -7.01
C ILE A 48 1.80 -4.34 -7.34
N ASP A 49 2.95 -4.20 -8.00
CA ASP A 49 3.78 -5.32 -8.49
C ASP A 49 2.93 -6.35 -9.28
N GLY A 50 1.95 -5.87 -10.05
CA GLY A 50 1.00 -6.70 -10.81
C GLY A 50 -0.05 -7.44 -9.97
N GLN A 51 -0.07 -7.24 -8.64
CA GLN A 51 -1.06 -7.79 -7.73
C GLN A 51 -2.16 -6.76 -7.40
N HIS A 52 -3.34 -7.26 -7.02
CA HIS A 52 -4.40 -6.39 -6.56
C HIS A 52 -4.06 -5.87 -5.14
N PRO A 53 -4.33 -4.59 -4.82
CA PRO A 53 -3.98 -4.02 -3.52
C PRO A 53 -4.61 -4.79 -2.34
N HIS A 54 -5.77 -5.41 -2.57
CA HIS A 54 -6.46 -6.22 -1.56
C HIS A 54 -5.64 -7.44 -1.13
N ASP A 55 -5.08 -8.18 -2.09
CA ASP A 55 -4.28 -9.37 -1.81
C ASP A 55 -3.04 -9.00 -1.00
N ILE A 56 -2.38 -7.89 -1.33
CA ILE A 56 -1.22 -7.39 -0.57
C ILE A 56 -1.61 -6.99 0.85
N ILE A 57 -2.77 -6.33 1.04
CA ILE A 57 -3.25 -5.98 2.38
C ILE A 57 -3.47 -7.23 3.24
N GLU A 58 -4.05 -8.29 2.67
CA GLU A 58 -4.25 -9.57 3.34
C GLU A 58 -2.91 -10.25 3.65
N SER A 59 -1.98 -10.31 2.70
CA SER A 59 -0.64 -10.88 2.94
C SER A 59 0.13 -10.12 4.02
N ILE A 60 0.00 -8.80 4.11
CA ILE A 60 0.57 -8.02 5.22
C ILE A 60 -0.17 -8.34 6.54
N ALA A 61 -1.49 -8.53 6.52
CA ALA A 61 -2.26 -8.91 7.72
C ALA A 61 -1.94 -10.32 8.22
N ASN A 62 -1.66 -11.25 7.31
CA ASN A 62 -1.23 -12.62 7.60
C ASN A 62 0.24 -12.70 8.03
N GLY A 63 1.01 -11.61 7.85
CA GLY A 63 2.45 -11.58 8.13
C GLY A 63 3.31 -12.25 7.06
N GLU A 64 2.76 -12.50 5.87
CA GLU A 64 3.49 -13.05 4.72
C GLU A 64 4.39 -11.97 4.07
N ILE A 65 3.94 -10.71 4.09
CA ILE A 65 4.73 -9.56 3.66
C ILE A 65 5.17 -8.77 4.89
N GLU A 66 6.46 -8.84 5.20
CA GLU A 66 7.06 -8.03 6.27
C GLU A 66 7.22 -6.58 5.84
N ILE A 67 6.58 -5.66 6.57
CA ILE A 67 6.79 -4.22 6.42
C ILE A 67 7.88 -3.79 7.41
N PRO A 68 8.98 -3.16 6.94
CA PRO A 68 10.03 -2.69 7.83
C PRO A 68 9.47 -1.71 8.87
N ALA A 69 9.92 -1.81 10.11
CA ALA A 69 9.44 -0.96 11.20
C ALA A 69 9.97 0.49 11.16
N GLN A 70 10.97 0.75 10.30
CA GLN A 70 11.61 2.06 10.10
C GLN A 70 11.16 2.72 8.80
#